data_AF-A0A8S3CI76-F1
#
_entry.id   AF-A0A8S3CI76-F1
#
_cell.length_a   1.000
_cell.length_b   1.000
_cell.length_c   1.000
_cell.angle_alpha   90.00
_cell.angle_beta   90.00
_cell.angle_gamma   90.00
#
_symmetry.space_group_name_H-M   'P 1'
#
loop_
_entity.id
_entity.type
_entity.pdbx_description
1 polymer ?
#
loop_
_entity_poly.entity_id
_entity_poly.type
_entity_poly.pdbx_seq_one_letter_code
_entity_poly.pdbx_strand_id
1 'polypeptide(L)' 'LCKICSVNNKDCKIQPCGHLICQSCLIAWQNQNSAKPPPLCPFCRGEIKGFESIVISPFDSAMVV' A
#
# COMPACT_ATOMS: atom_id res chain seq x y z
N LEU A 1 9.18 -1.64 -5.00
CA LEU A 1 8.26 -2.70 -5.48
C LEU A 1 7.15 -3.05 -4.49
N CYS A 2 5.90 -3.07 -4.97
CA CYS A 2 4.68 -3.55 -4.31
C CYS A 2 4.73 -5.07 -4.15
N LYS A 3 4.34 -5.58 -2.98
CA LYS A 3 4.41 -7.01 -2.66
C LYS A 3 3.16 -7.81 -3.04
N ILE A 4 2.14 -7.16 -3.60
CA ILE A 4 0.94 -7.84 -4.12
C ILE A 4 1.11 -8.16 -5.61
N CYS A 5 1.39 -7.14 -6.45
CA CYS A 5 1.53 -7.36 -7.89
C CYS A 5 2.97 -7.64 -8.34
N SER A 6 3.98 -7.33 -7.54
CA SER A 6 5.40 -7.46 -7.92
C SER A 6 5.80 -6.73 -9.22
N VAL A 7 5.00 -5.75 -9.66
CA VAL A 7 5.23 -4.96 -10.88
C VAL A 7 5.40 -3.48 -10.55
N ASN A 8 4.43 -2.89 -9.84
CA ASN A 8 4.42 -1.46 -9.57
C ASN A 8 5.29 -1.08 -8.37
N ASN A 9 5.79 0.15 -8.34
CA ASN A 9 6.36 0.72 -7.13
C ASN A 9 5.30 0.94 -6.05
N LYS A 10 5.74 1.03 -4.80
CA LYS A 10 4.84 1.38 -3.71
C LYS A 10 4.71 2.89 -3.70
N ASP A 11 3.48 3.37 -3.74
CA ASP A 11 3.12 4.78 -3.88
C ASP A 11 1.99 5.17 -2.90
N CYS A 12 1.53 4.23 -2.07
CA CYS A 12 0.46 4.45 -1.11
C CYS A 12 0.83 3.88 0.27
N LYS A 13 0.52 4.63 1.33
CA LYS A 13 0.61 4.22 2.73
C LYS A 13 -0.78 4.12 3.34
N ILE A 14 -1.14 2.94 3.84
CA ILE A 14 -2.43 2.67 4.47
C ILE A 14 -2.44 3.21 5.91
N GLN A 15 -3.53 3.86 6.32
CA GLN A 15 -3.73 4.38 7.68
C GLN A 15 -4.79 3.54 8.43
N PRO A 16 -4.59 3.23 9.72
CA PRO A 16 -3.47 3.66 10.57
C PRO A 16 -2.24 2.73 10.55
N CYS A 17 -2.32 1.58 9.88
CA CYS A 17 -1.32 0.52 10.07
C CYS A 17 0.05 0.78 9.40
N GLY A 18 0.16 1.77 8.52
CA GLY A 18 1.42 2.17 7.87
C GLY A 18 1.92 1.24 6.76
N HIS A 19 1.18 0.19 6.40
CA HIS A 19 1.59 -0.72 5.34
C HIS A 19 1.61 -0.04 3.97
N LEU A 20 2.60 -0.42 3.17
CA LEU A 20 2.92 0.21 1.89
C LEU A 20 2.48 -0.67 0.72
N ILE A 21 1.73 -0.10 -0.22
CA ILE A 21 1.14 -0.77 -1.37
C ILE A 21 1.21 0.14 -2.61
N CYS A 22 0.93 -0.38 -3.81
CA CYS A 22 0.65 0.46 -4.98
C CYS A 22 -0.84 0.82 -5.07
N GLN A 23 -1.16 1.98 -5.66
CA GLN A 23 -2.51 2.50 -5.78
C GLN A 23 -3.43 1.54 -6.54
N SER A 24 -2.94 0.95 -7.64
CA SER A 24 -3.71 -0.01 -8.44
C SER A 24 -4.16 -1.24 -7.63
N CYS A 25 -3.27 -1.78 -6.78
CA CYS A 25 -3.62 -2.92 -5.92
C CYS A 25 -4.57 -2.52 -4.79
N LEU A 26 -4.43 -1.32 -4.23
CA LEU A 26 -5.33 -0.82 -3.19
C LEU A 26 -6.76 -0.66 -3.73
N ILE A 27 -6.93 -0.04 -4.90
CA ILE A 27 -8.23 0.15 -5.55
C ILE A 27 -8.86 -1.21 -5.91
N ALA A 28 -8.09 -2.11 -6.52
CA ALA A 28 -8.57 -3.45 -6.85
C ALA A 28 -9.05 -4.21 -5.59
N TRP A 29 -8.29 -4.10 -4.50
CA TRP A 29 -8.64 -4.72 -3.23
C TRP A 29 -9.91 -4.15 -2.59
N GLN A 30 -10.07 -2.82 -2.63
CA GLN A 30 -11.28 -2.17 -2.13
C GLN A 30 -12.51 -2.53 -2.98
N ASN A 31 -12.38 -2.54 -4.31
CA ASN A 31 -13.47 -2.87 -5.22
C ASN A 31 -13.97 -4.32 -5.06
N GLN A 32 -13.08 -5.27 -4.77
CA GLN A 32 -13.45 -6.67 -4.48
C GLN A 32 -14.19 -6.82 -3.14
N ASN A 33 -13.91 -5.94 -2.18
CA ASN A 33 -14.49 -5.98 -0.84
C ASN A 33 -15.67 -5.02 -0.65
N SER A 34 -16.14 -4.33 -1.70
CA SER A 34 -17.29 -3.40 -1.63
C SER A 34 -18.58 -4.02 -1.08
N ALA A 35 -18.68 -5.35 -1.02
CA ALA A 35 -19.81 -6.09 -0.43
C ALA A 35 -19.67 -6.37 1.09
N LYS A 36 -18.52 -6.09 1.73
CA LYS A 36 -18.27 -6.32 3.16
C LYS A 36 -17.63 -5.09 3.83
N PRO A 37 -18.33 -4.40 4.76
CA PRO A 37 -17.73 -3.31 5.52
C PRO A 37 -16.93 -3.81 6.74
N PRO A 38 -15.85 -3.12 7.17
CA PRO A 38 -15.03 -2.11 6.47
C PRO A 38 -13.86 -2.75 5.68
N PRO A 39 -13.28 -2.04 4.69
CA PRO A 39 -12.14 -2.57 3.92
C PRO A 39 -10.94 -2.83 4.84
N LEU A 40 -10.45 -4.07 4.84
CA LEU A 40 -9.34 -4.50 5.69
C LEU A 40 -8.00 -4.41 4.96
N CYS A 41 -6.93 -4.06 5.66
CA CYS A 41 -5.59 -4.03 5.10
C CYS A 41 -5.19 -5.44 4.61
N PRO A 42 -4.72 -5.60 3.35
CA PRO A 42 -4.35 -6.91 2.82
C PRO A 42 -3.16 -7.56 3.55
N PHE A 43 -2.41 -6.79 4.35
CA PHE A 43 -1.25 -7.29 5.10
C PHE A 43 -1.60 -7.68 6.54
N CYS A 44 -2.20 -6.76 7.32
CA CYS A 44 -2.46 -6.98 8.74
C CYS A 44 -3.94 -7.20 9.09
N ARG A 45 -4.84 -7.14 8.10
CA ARG A 45 -6.31 -7.24 8.27
C ARG A 45 -6.92 -6.20 9.21
N GLY A 46 -6.18 -5.16 9.61
CA GLY A 46 -6.73 -4.01 10.33
C GLY A 46 -7.60 -3.15 9.43
N GLU A 47 -8.57 -2.44 10.00
CA GLU A 47 -9.44 -1.52 9.27
C GLU A 47 -8.64 -0.43 8.54
N ILE A 48 -8.95 -0.23 7.26
CA ILE A 48 -8.44 0.89 6.46
C ILE A 48 -9.34 2.10 6.72
N LYS A 49 -8.80 3.12 7.39
CA LYS A 49 -9.49 4.40 7.61
C LYS A 49 -9.15 5.45 6.55
N GLY A 50 -8.06 5.23 5.81
CA GLY A 50 -7.60 6.10 4.75
C GLY A 50 -6.28 5.60 4.18
N PHE A 51 -5.77 6.31 3.17
CA PHE A 51 -4.44 6.12 2.63
C PHE A 51 -3.83 7.45 2.23
N GLU A 52 -2.51 7.49 2.18
CA GLU A 52 -1.72 8.66 1.79
C GLU A 52 -0.85 8.30 0.59
N SER A 53 -0.85 9.17 -0.43
CA SER A 53 0.06 9.05 -1.57
C SER A 53 1.48 9.45 -1.16
N ILE A 54 2.46 8.61 -1.46
CA ILE A 54 3.84 8.77 -1.05
C ILE A 54 4.80 8.48 -2.21
N VAL A 55 6.01 9.04 -2.13
CA VAL A 55 7.12 8.69 -3.02
C VAL A 55 8.19 7.98 -2.21
N ILE A 56 8.56 6.77 -2.65
CA ILE A 56 9.64 5.99 -2.00
C ILE A 56 10.83 5.96 -2.94
N SER A 57 11.87 6.68 -2.56
CA SER A 57 13.17 6.61 -3.23
C SER A 57 13.91 5.35 -2.80
N PRO A 58 14.52 4.60 -3.73
CA PRO A 58 15.47 3.54 -3.39
C PRO A 58 16.60 4.12 -2.55
N PHE A 59 17.07 3.34 -1.57
CA PHE A 59 18.28 3.69 -0.86
C PHE A 59 19.47 3.46 -1.80
N ASP A 60 20.25 4.51 -2.06
CA ASP A 60 21.52 4.40 -2.76
C ASP A 60 22.67 4.36 -1.74
N SER A 61 23.20 3.16 -1.51
CA SER A 61 24.33 2.96 -0.60
C SER A 61 25.62 3.64 -1.06
N ALA A 62 25.75 3.97 -2.36
CA ALA A 62 26.94 4.62 -2.89
C ALA A 62 27.01 6.12 -2.57
N MET A 63 25.90 6.72 -2.12
CA MET A 63 25.85 8.13 -1.70
C MET A 63 26.21 8.35 -0.22
N VAL A 64 26.44 7.28 0.53
CA VAL A 64 26.84 7.31 1.94
C VAL A 64 28.29 6.86 2.03
N VAL A 65 29.20 7.69 1.52
CA VAL A 65 30.66 7.50 1.57
C VAL A 65 31.33 8.60 2.38
#